data_AF-A0A7K1SSB2-F1
#
_entry.id   AF-A0A7K1SSB2-F1
#
_cell.length_a   1.000
_cell.length_b   1.000
_cell.length_c   1.000
_cell.angle_alpha   90.00
_cell.angle_beta   90.00
_cell.angle_gamma   90.00
#
_symmetry.space_group_name_H-M   'P 1'
#
loop_
_entity.id
_entity.type
_entity.pdbx_description
1 polymer ?
#
loop_
_entity_poly.entity_id
_entity_poly.type
_entity_poly.pdbx_seq_one_letter_code
_entity_poly.pdbx_strand_id
1 'polypeptide(L)'
;MVQLFRSHNPINIFWLIVLLFVTRFSALVHFPATPDASFTGLFSRLLIAAPAHNLTHQGHVMWAAIIVLIQALWFNYIINNNNLLGKPSFLPALLYLTVSGLFTSFLTLSEPLICNFLLVWMLQKLLDLYQTEEATATAYDLGLLVGIGTLIYFPFISLFLVIWFGLLIFRPFNWHEWVSALMGVLTIFFFLSVYYYCTDQTAAFQKIRSSFDAQLPVISNTNPYYYLVLVPLVLIFVPALFRLQSNFLKSMVMVRKTFQSLFFILLVVAFASFIKTDFSFNHFLLAVMPIAVITAYYFLYATKKWFYESLYLLLLFSIIYFQFNNF
;
A
#
# COMPACT_ATOMS: atom_id res chain seq x y z
N MET A 1 -1.35 23.40 6.85
CA MET A 1 -1.05 22.07 7.43
C MET A 1 0.26 21.54 6.88
N VAL A 2 0.43 21.48 5.56
CA VAL A 2 1.63 20.94 4.91
C VAL A 2 2.92 21.59 5.41
N GLN A 3 2.92 22.90 5.67
CA GLN A 3 4.11 23.59 6.17
C GLN A 3 4.58 23.09 7.55
N LEU A 4 3.67 22.69 8.44
CA LEU A 4 4.03 22.13 9.76
C LEU A 4 4.77 20.81 9.59
N PHE A 5 4.27 19.95 8.71
CA PHE A 5 4.80 18.62 8.41
C PHE A 5 6.10 18.61 7.61
N ARG A 6 6.50 19.74 7.03
CA ARG A 6 7.85 19.90 6.44
C ARG A 6 8.96 19.84 7.48
N SER A 7 8.66 20.18 8.73
CA SER A 7 9.60 20.06 9.84
C SER A 7 9.58 18.63 10.40
N HIS A 8 10.74 18.13 10.82
CA HIS A 8 10.85 16.86 11.52
C HIS A 8 10.71 17.06 13.04
N ASN A 9 9.52 17.50 13.47
CA ASN A 9 9.22 17.75 14.89
C ASN A 9 8.26 16.67 15.42
N PRO A 10 8.54 16.00 16.56
CA PRO A 10 7.65 14.98 17.12
C PRO A 10 6.24 15.47 17.43
N ILE A 11 6.04 16.79 17.63
CA ILE A 11 4.69 17.37 17.80
C ILE A 11 3.77 17.11 16.59
N ASN A 12 4.34 16.86 15.41
CA ASN A 12 3.59 16.52 14.22
C ASN A 12 2.85 15.18 14.35
N ILE A 13 3.29 14.27 15.23
CA ILE A 13 2.58 13.02 15.52
C ILE A 13 1.20 13.33 16.12
N PHE A 14 1.11 14.31 17.02
CA PHE A 14 -0.18 14.74 17.58
C PHE A 14 -1.11 15.26 16.48
N TRP A 15 -0.60 16.08 15.57
CA TRP A 15 -1.38 16.57 14.42
C TRP A 15 -1.78 15.45 13.44
N LEU A 16 -0.97 14.40 13.27
CA LEU A 16 -1.37 13.21 12.51
C LEU A 16 -2.54 12.49 13.15
N ILE A 17 -2.53 12.33 14.48
CA ILE A 17 -3.63 11.69 15.22
C ILE A 17 -4.91 12.51 15.06
N VAL A 18 -4.85 13.84 15.20
CA VAL A 18 -6.00 14.71 14.95
C VAL A 18 -6.54 14.51 13.53
N LEU A 19 -5.65 14.48 12.53
CA LEU A 19 -6.05 14.30 11.14
C LEU A 19 -6.61 12.89 10.85
N LEU A 20 -6.11 11.86 11.53
CA LEU A 20 -6.63 10.50 11.48
C LEU A 20 -8.10 10.45 11.90
N PHE A 21 -8.45 11.11 13.01
CA PHE A 21 -9.83 11.19 13.46
C PHE A 21 -10.69 11.98 12.49
N VAL A 22 -10.21 13.12 11.98
CA VAL A 22 -10.96 13.94 11.01
C VAL A 22 -11.28 13.16 9.73
N THR A 23 -10.29 12.45 9.17
CA THR A 23 -10.45 11.67 7.91
C THR A 23 -11.27 10.40 8.08
N ARG A 24 -11.56 9.97 9.31
CA ARG A 24 -12.37 8.79 9.63
C ARG A 24 -13.68 9.11 10.33
N PHE A 25 -13.91 10.37 10.67
CA PHE A 25 -15.09 10.81 11.38
C PHE A 25 -16.38 10.42 10.63
N SER A 26 -16.38 10.59 9.31
CA SER A 26 -17.51 10.18 8.47
C SER A 26 -17.82 8.69 8.62
N ALA A 27 -16.80 7.82 8.56
CA ALA A 27 -16.97 6.37 8.73
C ALA A 27 -17.39 5.95 10.15
N LEU A 28 -17.13 6.78 11.17
CA LEU A 28 -17.60 6.53 12.53
C LEU A 28 -19.08 6.89 12.73
N VAL A 29 -19.59 7.86 11.95
CA VAL A 29 -20.96 8.38 12.05
C VAL A 29 -21.91 7.68 11.08
N HIS A 30 -21.49 7.50 9.83
CA HIS A 30 -22.26 6.85 8.78
C HIS A 30 -21.51 5.60 8.33
N PHE A 31 -21.95 4.45 8.84
CA PHE A 31 -21.38 3.18 8.41
C PHE A 31 -22.11 2.71 7.14
N PRO A 32 -21.41 2.40 6.03
CA PRO A 32 -22.04 1.70 4.91
C PRO A 32 -22.53 0.33 5.42
N ALA A 33 -23.84 0.11 5.35
CA ALA A 33 -24.48 -1.10 5.84
C ALA A 33 -23.99 -2.30 5.03
N THR A 34 -23.04 -3.01 5.64
CA THR A 34 -22.42 -4.32 5.35
C THR A 34 -20.90 -4.17 5.27
N PRO A 35 -20.16 -4.71 6.25
CA PRO A 35 -18.76 -4.95 6.02
C PRO A 35 -18.71 -6.10 5.00
N ASP A 36 -18.44 -5.79 3.74
CA ASP A 36 -17.78 -6.72 2.81
C ASP A 36 -16.34 -7.05 3.29
N ALA A 37 -16.13 -7.16 4.60
CA ALA A 37 -15.10 -7.99 5.18
C ALA A 37 -15.52 -9.46 4.98
N SER A 38 -15.84 -9.84 3.74
CA SER A 38 -15.67 -11.21 3.31
C SER A 38 -14.16 -11.44 3.40
N PHE A 39 -13.71 -11.89 4.59
CA PHE A 39 -12.41 -12.50 4.76
C PHE A 39 -12.43 -13.76 3.89
N THR A 40 -12.13 -13.59 2.61
CA THR A 40 -12.24 -14.62 1.57
C THR A 40 -11.02 -15.53 1.61
N GLY A 41 -9.88 -15.03 2.09
CA GLY A 41 -8.69 -15.81 2.33
C GLY A 41 -8.93 -16.87 3.42
N LEU A 42 -8.48 -18.10 3.18
CA LEU A 42 -8.64 -19.18 4.16
C LEU A 42 -7.86 -18.87 5.45
N PHE A 43 -6.70 -18.22 5.30
CA PHE A 43 -5.85 -17.77 6.41
C PHE A 43 -6.40 -16.53 7.13
N SER A 44 -7.01 -15.60 6.39
CA SER A 44 -7.69 -14.45 6.99
C SER A 44 -8.94 -14.88 7.77
N ARG A 45 -9.64 -15.93 7.31
CA ARG A 45 -10.76 -16.52 8.05
C ARG A 45 -10.33 -17.18 9.37
N LEU A 46 -9.16 -17.82 9.41
CA LEU A 46 -8.65 -18.50 10.62
C LEU A 46 -8.01 -17.55 11.63
N LEU A 47 -7.14 -16.63 11.18
CA LEU A 47 -6.38 -15.75 12.08
C LEU A 47 -7.09 -14.43 12.40
N ILE A 48 -7.85 -13.89 11.45
CA ILE A 48 -8.37 -12.53 11.52
C ILE A 48 -9.88 -12.53 11.80
N ALA A 49 -10.65 -13.43 11.19
CA ALA A 49 -12.11 -13.42 11.35
C ALA A 49 -12.58 -13.82 12.76
N ALA A 50 -11.88 -14.72 13.46
CA ALA A 50 -12.25 -15.12 14.82
C ALA A 50 -12.22 -13.95 15.84
N PRO A 51 -11.15 -13.14 15.95
CA PRO A 51 -11.16 -11.97 16.82
C PRO A 51 -11.96 -10.79 16.23
N ALA A 52 -12.04 -10.67 14.90
CA ALA A 52 -12.74 -9.55 14.25
C ALA A 52 -14.27 -9.67 14.32
N HIS A 53 -14.84 -10.87 14.40
CA HIS A 53 -16.30 -11.05 14.48
C HIS A 53 -16.94 -10.48 15.75
N ASN A 54 -16.17 -10.39 16.84
CA ASN A 54 -16.65 -9.89 18.13
C ASN A 54 -16.52 -8.37 18.30
N LEU A 55 -15.98 -7.66 17.31
CA LEU A 55 -15.77 -6.22 17.38
C LEU A 55 -17.03 -5.47 16.98
N THR A 56 -17.35 -4.40 17.72
CA THR A 56 -18.36 -3.43 17.28
C THR A 56 -17.90 -2.72 16.01
N HIS A 57 -18.82 -2.18 15.22
CA HIS A 57 -18.50 -1.45 13.99
C HIS A 57 -17.49 -0.31 14.24
N GLN A 58 -17.67 0.45 15.32
CA GLN A 58 -16.73 1.49 15.74
C GLN A 58 -15.36 0.91 16.10
N GLY A 59 -15.33 -0.28 16.72
CA GLY A 59 -14.10 -1.02 17.00
C GLY A 59 -13.30 -1.34 15.74
N HIS A 60 -13.94 -1.80 14.65
CA HIS A 60 -13.25 -2.05 13.38
C HIS A 60 -12.60 -0.78 12.80
N VAL A 61 -13.30 0.35 12.83
CA VAL A 61 -12.77 1.62 12.31
C VAL A 61 -11.62 2.14 13.16
N MET A 62 -11.71 2.01 14.48
CA MET A 62 -10.65 2.40 15.42
C MET A 62 -9.40 1.53 15.26
N TRP A 63 -9.54 0.22 15.16
CA TRP A 63 -8.40 -0.67 14.91
C TRP A 63 -7.74 -0.39 13.56
N ALA A 64 -8.54 -0.17 12.52
CA ALA A 64 -8.02 0.23 11.22
C ALA A 64 -7.26 1.57 11.29
N ALA A 65 -7.76 2.53 12.09
CA ALA A 65 -7.09 3.81 12.31
C ALA A 65 -5.71 3.63 12.98
N ILE A 66 -5.65 2.83 14.04
CA ILE A 66 -4.40 2.52 14.76
C ILE A 66 -3.40 1.85 13.80
N ILE A 67 -3.85 0.86 13.02
CA ILE A 67 -3.02 0.17 12.04
C ILE A 67 -2.44 1.14 11.01
N VAL A 68 -3.28 1.99 10.40
CA VAL A 68 -2.82 3.00 9.44
C VAL A 68 -1.84 3.98 10.06
N LEU A 69 -2.05 4.40 11.31
CA LEU A 69 -1.13 5.29 12.01
C LEU A 69 0.25 4.65 12.18
N ILE A 70 0.30 3.39 12.63
CA ILE A 70 1.55 2.64 12.79
C ILE A 70 2.25 2.48 11.43
N GLN A 71 1.51 2.11 10.38
CA GLN A 71 2.05 2.00 9.02
C GLN A 71 2.61 3.33 8.51
N ALA A 72 1.88 4.44 8.71
CA ALA A 72 2.32 5.77 8.29
C ALA A 72 3.60 6.21 8.99
N LEU A 73 3.73 5.94 10.30
CA LEU A 73 4.91 6.27 11.08
C LEU A 73 6.11 5.40 10.69
N TRP A 74 5.92 4.08 10.55
CA TRP A 74 6.97 3.17 10.13
C TRP A 74 7.45 3.49 8.70
N PHE A 75 6.52 3.75 7.80
CA PHE A 75 6.82 4.22 6.46
C PHE A 75 7.65 5.51 6.49
N ASN A 76 7.21 6.52 7.25
CA ASN A 76 7.95 7.77 7.39
C ASN A 76 9.36 7.59 7.97
N TYR A 77 9.52 6.66 8.91
CA TYR A 77 10.84 6.28 9.41
C TYR A 77 11.73 5.71 8.30
N ILE A 78 11.24 4.75 7.50
CA ILE A 78 12.00 4.16 6.37
C ILE A 78 12.42 5.24 5.37
N ILE A 79 11.51 6.14 5.00
CA ILE A 79 11.76 7.20 4.02
C ILE A 79 12.82 8.20 4.52
N ASN A 80 12.75 8.57 5.80
CA ASN A 80 13.71 9.50 6.40
C ASN A 80 15.07 8.85 6.64
N ASN A 81 15.11 7.59 7.09
CA ASN A 81 16.36 6.85 7.33
C ASN A 81 17.17 6.68 6.04
N ASN A 82 16.49 6.45 4.91
CA ASN A 82 17.12 6.33 3.59
C ASN A 82 17.29 7.68 2.87
N ASN A 83 16.99 8.80 3.53
CA ASN A 83 17.07 10.16 3.01
C ASN A 83 16.48 10.34 1.59
N LEU A 84 15.37 9.65 1.29
CA LEU A 84 14.82 9.60 -0.07
C LEU A 84 14.27 10.95 -0.55
N LEU A 85 13.81 11.76 0.40
CA LEU A 85 13.31 13.11 0.14
C LEU A 85 14.40 14.19 0.23
N GLY A 86 15.65 13.82 0.51
CA GLY A 86 16.79 14.74 0.66
C GLY A 86 16.82 15.56 1.96
N LYS A 87 15.71 15.63 2.70
CA LYS A 87 15.64 16.17 4.06
C LYS A 87 14.56 15.45 4.87
N PRO A 88 14.78 15.24 6.19
CA PRO A 88 13.82 14.58 7.04
C PRO A 88 12.55 15.43 7.18
N SER A 89 11.39 14.79 7.06
CA SER A 89 10.07 15.45 7.21
C SER A 89 9.01 14.44 7.67
N PHE A 90 7.83 14.92 8.07
CA PHE A 90 6.66 14.07 8.34
C PHE A 90 5.66 14.04 7.18
N LEU A 91 6.03 14.59 6.02
CA LEU A 91 5.17 14.58 4.82
C LEU A 91 4.84 13.17 4.31
N PRO A 92 5.76 12.19 4.30
CA PRO A 92 5.41 10.81 3.94
C PRO A 92 4.29 10.23 4.80
N ALA A 93 4.36 10.41 6.13
CA ALA A 93 3.30 9.96 7.04
C ALA A 93 1.97 10.67 6.77
N LEU A 94 2.01 12.00 6.60
CA LEU A 94 0.83 12.82 6.32
C LEU A 94 0.09 12.31 5.08
N LEU A 95 0.84 12.11 3.99
CA LEU A 95 0.24 11.72 2.72
C LEU A 95 -0.15 10.25 2.66
N TYR A 96 0.59 9.37 3.34
CA TYR A 96 0.17 7.98 3.50
C TYR A 96 -1.20 7.93 4.17
N LEU A 97 -1.38 8.66 5.27
CA LEU A 97 -2.64 8.73 5.99
C LEU A 97 -3.74 9.35 5.11
N THR A 98 -3.51 10.49 4.47
CA THR A 98 -4.56 11.15 3.66
C THR A 98 -4.95 10.32 2.44
N VAL A 99 -3.97 9.76 1.73
CA VAL A 99 -4.24 8.91 0.56
C VAL A 99 -4.92 7.62 1.00
N SER A 100 -4.58 7.08 2.18
CA SER A 100 -5.29 5.91 2.72
C SER A 100 -6.78 6.18 2.96
N GLY A 101 -7.14 7.40 3.36
CA GLY A 101 -8.53 7.80 3.59
C GLY A 101 -9.39 7.88 2.32
N LEU A 102 -8.79 7.86 1.12
CA LEU A 102 -9.52 7.78 -0.14
C LEU A 102 -10.21 6.42 -0.31
N PHE A 103 -9.67 5.36 0.31
CA PHE A 103 -10.12 4.00 0.08
C PHE A 103 -10.97 3.48 1.24
N THR A 104 -12.19 3.05 0.92
CA THR A 104 -13.14 2.53 1.92
C THR A 104 -12.62 1.30 2.63
N SER A 105 -11.87 0.42 1.96
CA SER A 105 -11.23 -0.73 2.59
C SER A 105 -10.20 -0.39 3.66
N PHE A 106 -9.65 0.83 3.70
CA PHE A 106 -8.77 1.25 4.79
C PHE A 106 -9.52 1.92 5.93
N LEU A 107 -10.79 2.29 5.74
CA LEU A 107 -11.62 2.85 6.80
C LEU A 107 -12.03 1.78 7.82
N THR A 108 -12.12 0.52 7.39
CA THR A 108 -12.43 -0.65 8.24
C THR A 108 -11.29 -1.67 8.24
N LEU A 109 -11.35 -2.63 9.16
CA LEU A 109 -10.37 -3.70 9.24
C LEU A 109 -10.57 -4.67 8.06
N SER A 110 -9.60 -4.74 7.16
CA SER A 110 -9.67 -5.53 5.92
C SER A 110 -8.38 -6.29 5.64
N GLU A 111 -8.44 -7.34 4.82
CA GLU A 111 -7.27 -8.12 4.39
C GLU A 111 -6.18 -7.26 3.71
N PRO A 112 -6.53 -6.33 2.80
CA PRO A 112 -5.53 -5.47 2.15
C PRO A 112 -4.86 -4.51 3.14
N LEU A 113 -5.56 -4.05 4.18
CA LEU A 113 -4.97 -3.20 5.21
C LEU A 113 -3.82 -3.91 5.93
N ILE A 114 -3.98 -5.19 6.24
CA ILE A 114 -2.94 -6.00 6.89
C ILE A 114 -1.79 -6.24 5.92
N CYS A 115 -2.08 -6.52 4.65
CA CYS A 115 -1.04 -6.69 3.62
C CYS A 115 -0.18 -5.45 3.40
N ASN A 116 -0.65 -4.24 3.73
CA ASN A 116 0.18 -3.05 3.64
C ASN A 116 1.35 -3.05 4.61
N PHE A 117 1.29 -3.75 5.75
CA PHE A 117 2.48 -3.97 6.58
C PHE A 117 3.56 -4.75 5.83
N LEU A 118 3.16 -5.81 5.12
CA LEU A 118 4.08 -6.61 4.32
C LEU A 118 4.65 -5.78 3.17
N LEU A 119 3.86 -4.88 2.59
CA LEU A 119 4.32 -3.98 1.53
C LEU A 119 5.34 -2.95 2.04
N VAL A 120 5.09 -2.33 3.21
CA VAL A 120 6.06 -1.41 3.86
C VAL A 120 7.34 -2.16 4.23
N TRP A 121 7.24 -3.39 4.73
CA TRP A 121 8.40 -4.23 5.03
C TRP A 121 9.16 -4.63 3.77
N MET A 122 8.44 -4.97 2.70
CA MET A 122 9.02 -5.26 1.38
C MET A 122 9.78 -4.06 0.85
N LEU A 123 9.28 -2.83 1.00
CA LEU A 123 10.02 -1.62 0.63
C LEU A 123 11.34 -1.51 1.41
N GLN A 124 11.32 -1.74 2.71
CA GLN A 124 12.55 -1.72 3.52
C GLN A 124 13.57 -2.73 2.99
N LYS A 125 13.16 -3.99 2.78
CA LYS A 125 14.04 -5.04 2.24
C LYS A 125 14.54 -4.75 0.81
N LEU A 126 13.72 -4.11 -0.03
CA LEU A 126 14.13 -3.64 -1.36
C LEU A 126 15.19 -2.53 -1.29
N LEU A 127 15.14 -1.67 -0.27
CA LEU A 127 16.17 -0.66 -0.05
C LEU A 127 17.46 -1.30 0.49
N ASP A 128 17.32 -2.28 1.38
CA ASP A 128 18.45 -3.01 1.96
C ASP A 128 19.23 -3.77 0.87
N LEU A 129 18.56 -4.28 -0.19
CA LEU A 129 19.21 -4.93 -1.35
C LEU A 129 20.30 -4.08 -2.02
N TYR A 130 20.19 -2.76 -1.94
CA TYR A 130 21.22 -1.85 -2.48
C TYR A 130 22.49 -1.84 -1.63
N GLN A 131 22.36 -2.06 -0.32
CA GLN A 131 23.43 -1.88 0.67
C GLN A 131 24.04 -3.20 1.16
N THR A 132 23.31 -4.31 1.10
CA THR A 132 23.76 -5.60 1.66
C THR A 132 24.64 -6.40 0.70
N GLU A 133 25.61 -7.10 1.29
CA GLU A 133 26.40 -8.12 0.61
C GLU A 133 25.60 -9.44 0.46
N GLU A 134 24.78 -9.78 1.46
CA GLU A 134 23.92 -10.98 1.50
C GLU A 134 22.57 -10.79 0.75
N ALA A 135 22.66 -10.49 -0.54
CA ALA A 135 21.46 -10.26 -1.35
C ALA A 135 20.61 -11.52 -1.58
N THR A 136 21.20 -12.72 -1.53
CA THR A 136 20.48 -13.99 -1.71
C THR A 136 19.48 -14.25 -0.60
N ALA A 137 19.87 -14.02 0.66
CA ALA A 137 19.01 -14.11 1.83
C ALA A 137 17.90 -13.05 1.79
N THR A 138 18.25 -11.80 1.47
CA THR A 138 17.27 -10.72 1.33
C THR A 138 16.25 -10.99 0.23
N ALA A 139 16.67 -11.56 -0.91
CA ALA A 139 15.77 -11.94 -1.99
C ALA A 139 14.84 -13.10 -1.58
N TYR A 140 15.34 -14.08 -0.82
CA TYR A 140 14.51 -15.15 -0.24
C TYR A 140 13.46 -14.60 0.73
N ASP A 141 13.84 -13.68 1.62
CA ASP A 141 12.93 -12.99 2.55
C ASP A 141 11.83 -12.24 1.80
N LEU A 142 12.19 -11.52 0.73
CA LEU A 142 11.21 -10.84 -0.13
C LEU A 142 10.22 -11.83 -0.74
N GLY A 143 10.71 -12.98 -1.21
CA GLY A 143 9.87 -14.09 -1.70
C GLY A 143 8.92 -14.63 -0.63
N LEU A 144 9.41 -14.85 0.58
CA LEU A 144 8.57 -15.27 1.73
C LEU A 144 7.48 -14.24 2.03
N LEU A 145 7.81 -12.94 2.04
CA LEU A 145 6.83 -11.87 2.27
C LEU A 145 5.72 -11.88 1.22
N VAL A 146 6.06 -12.09 -0.06
CA VAL A 146 5.06 -12.22 -1.13
C VAL A 146 4.22 -13.48 -0.97
N GLY A 147 4.83 -14.61 -0.62
CA GLY A 147 4.10 -15.84 -0.32
C GLY A 147 3.08 -15.65 0.81
N ILE A 148 3.51 -15.09 1.95
CA ILE A 148 2.65 -14.81 3.11
C ILE A 148 1.53 -13.84 2.72
N GLY A 149 1.86 -12.75 2.02
CA GLY A 149 0.88 -11.77 1.58
C GLY A 149 -0.16 -12.36 0.64
N THR A 150 0.23 -13.30 -0.22
CA THR A 150 -0.67 -14.02 -1.13
C THR A 150 -1.70 -14.87 -0.37
N LEU A 151 -1.32 -15.44 0.77
CA LEU A 151 -2.25 -16.20 1.64
C LEU A 151 -3.31 -15.31 2.29
N ILE A 152 -2.95 -14.05 2.59
CA ILE A 152 -3.85 -13.08 3.24
C ILE A 152 -4.73 -12.39 2.19
N TYR A 153 -4.13 -11.92 1.09
CA TYR A 153 -4.78 -11.22 0.01
C TYR A 153 -4.17 -11.66 -1.33
N PHE A 154 -4.90 -12.48 -2.07
CA PHE A 154 -4.40 -13.13 -3.29
C PHE A 154 -3.69 -12.19 -4.30
N PRO A 155 -4.20 -10.97 -4.60
CA PRO A 155 -3.54 -10.07 -5.55
C PRO A 155 -2.12 -9.63 -5.15
N PHE A 156 -1.70 -9.85 -3.90
CA PHE A 156 -0.34 -9.61 -3.44
C PHE A 156 0.71 -10.43 -4.21
N ILE A 157 0.34 -11.57 -4.82
CA ILE A 157 1.24 -12.37 -5.65
C ILE A 157 1.84 -11.57 -6.80
N SER A 158 1.12 -10.57 -7.32
CA SER A 158 1.60 -9.69 -8.39
C SER A 158 2.90 -8.96 -8.00
N LEU A 159 3.10 -8.68 -6.71
CA LEU A 159 4.29 -8.02 -6.19
C LEU A 159 5.55 -8.88 -6.32
N PHE A 160 5.44 -10.17 -6.64
CA PHE A 160 6.60 -10.96 -7.02
C PHE A 160 7.38 -10.33 -8.20
N LEU A 161 6.66 -9.75 -9.17
CA LEU A 161 7.29 -9.02 -10.28
C LEU A 161 8.09 -7.81 -9.81
N VAL A 162 7.65 -7.14 -8.74
CA VAL A 162 8.39 -6.03 -8.13
C VAL A 162 9.73 -6.50 -7.59
N ILE A 163 9.83 -7.71 -7.05
CA ILE A 163 11.11 -8.27 -6.57
C ILE A 163 12.09 -8.41 -7.74
N TRP A 164 11.64 -8.98 -8.87
CA TRP A 164 12.48 -9.11 -10.06
C TRP A 164 12.88 -7.76 -10.65
N PHE A 165 11.96 -6.80 -10.74
CA PHE A 165 12.32 -5.43 -11.14
C PHE A 165 13.30 -4.80 -10.14
N GLY A 166 13.11 -5.02 -8.84
CA GLY A 166 14.02 -4.58 -7.79
C GLY A 166 15.43 -5.15 -7.99
N LEU A 167 15.56 -6.45 -8.21
CA LEU A 167 16.85 -7.09 -8.49
C LEU A 167 17.53 -6.50 -9.74
N LEU A 168 16.77 -6.31 -10.83
CA LEU A 168 17.28 -5.67 -12.07
C LEU A 168 17.77 -4.23 -11.84
N ILE A 169 17.07 -3.46 -11.00
CA ILE A 169 17.38 -2.05 -10.76
C ILE A 169 18.55 -1.91 -9.79
N PHE A 170 18.52 -2.65 -8.67
CA PHE A 170 19.44 -2.46 -7.56
C PHE A 170 20.78 -3.14 -7.80
N ARG A 171 20.82 -4.30 -8.46
CA ARG A 171 22.01 -5.16 -8.54
C ARG A 171 22.31 -5.66 -9.96
N PRO A 172 23.57 -6.04 -10.25
CA PRO A 172 23.88 -6.83 -11.44
C PRO A 172 23.20 -8.20 -11.37
N PHE A 173 22.93 -8.79 -12.53
CA PHE A 173 22.24 -10.07 -12.61
C PHE A 173 23.04 -11.20 -11.94
N ASN A 174 22.43 -11.89 -10.97
CA ASN A 174 22.96 -13.09 -10.32
C ASN A 174 21.84 -14.10 -10.16
N TRP A 175 21.89 -15.21 -10.89
CA TRP A 175 20.80 -16.19 -10.94
C TRP A 175 20.43 -16.76 -9.56
N HIS A 176 21.38 -16.87 -8.62
CA HIS A 176 21.10 -17.36 -7.26
C HIS A 176 20.09 -16.48 -6.52
N GLU A 177 20.14 -15.15 -6.70
CA GLU A 177 19.24 -14.19 -6.06
C GLU A 177 17.82 -14.29 -6.65
N TRP A 178 17.72 -14.57 -7.94
CA TRP A 178 16.44 -14.72 -8.63
C TRP A 178 15.74 -16.02 -8.22
N VAL A 179 16.50 -17.11 -8.17
CA VAL A 179 16.01 -18.40 -7.71
C VAL A 179 15.67 -18.35 -6.22
N SER A 180 16.46 -17.66 -5.38
CA SER A 180 16.15 -17.57 -3.95
C SER A 180 14.83 -16.84 -3.69
N ALA A 181 14.53 -15.76 -4.43
CA ALA A 181 13.22 -15.11 -4.36
C ALA A 181 12.07 -16.06 -4.73
N LEU A 182 12.23 -16.87 -5.79
CA LEU A 182 11.24 -17.87 -6.17
C LEU A 182 11.08 -18.95 -5.08
N MET A 183 12.19 -19.43 -4.53
CA MET A 183 12.19 -20.42 -3.45
C MET A 183 11.44 -19.90 -2.22
N GLY A 184 11.58 -18.63 -1.86
CA GLY A 184 10.82 -18.04 -0.75
C GLY A 184 9.30 -18.15 -0.94
N VAL A 185 8.80 -17.84 -2.14
CA VAL A 185 7.38 -18.01 -2.48
C VAL A 185 6.98 -19.48 -2.40
N LEU A 186 7.76 -20.36 -3.03
CA LEU A 186 7.51 -21.79 -3.07
C LEU A 186 7.48 -22.42 -1.67
N THR A 187 8.35 -21.98 -0.75
CA THR A 187 8.36 -22.45 0.64
C THR A 187 7.00 -22.24 1.31
N ILE A 188 6.38 -21.07 1.15
CA ILE A 188 5.06 -20.78 1.74
C ILE A 188 3.99 -21.69 1.14
N PHE A 189 3.97 -21.84 -0.19
CA PHE A 189 3.01 -22.72 -0.85
C PHE A 189 3.24 -24.21 -0.53
N PHE A 190 4.49 -24.62 -0.33
CA PHE A 190 4.84 -25.96 0.11
C PHE A 190 4.25 -26.26 1.49
N PHE A 191 4.50 -25.38 2.48
CA PHE A 191 3.91 -25.55 3.82
C PHE A 191 2.38 -25.54 3.80
N LEU A 192 1.78 -24.66 2.98
CA LEU A 192 0.33 -24.64 2.78
C LEU A 192 -0.18 -25.98 2.22
N SER A 193 0.50 -26.54 1.22
CA SER A 193 0.13 -27.82 0.61
C SER A 193 0.23 -28.98 1.60
N VAL A 194 1.30 -29.01 2.40
CA VAL A 194 1.48 -30.01 3.47
C VAL A 194 0.36 -29.88 4.51
N TYR A 195 -0.01 -28.66 4.91
CA TYR A 195 -1.12 -28.44 5.85
C TYR A 195 -2.46 -29.01 5.34
N TYR A 196 -2.82 -28.73 4.07
CA TYR A 196 -4.06 -29.28 3.48
C TYR A 196 -4.02 -30.79 3.32
N TYR A 197 -2.85 -31.35 3.01
CA TYR A 197 -2.65 -32.80 2.94
C TYR A 197 -2.86 -33.44 4.31
N CYS A 198 -2.26 -32.90 5.37
CA CYS A 198 -2.38 -33.43 6.73
C CYS A 198 -3.78 -33.25 7.35
N THR A 199 -4.59 -32.31 6.85
CA THR A 199 -5.94 -32.03 7.36
C THR A 199 -7.05 -32.68 6.53
N ASP A 200 -6.70 -33.52 5.54
CA ASP A 200 -7.63 -34.14 4.58
C ASP A 200 -8.56 -33.14 3.85
N GLN A 201 -8.15 -31.86 3.76
CA GLN A 201 -8.89 -30.78 3.11
C GLN A 201 -8.41 -30.51 1.67
N THR A 202 -7.99 -31.56 0.96
CA THR A 202 -7.44 -31.46 -0.41
C THR A 202 -8.43 -30.86 -1.42
N ALA A 203 -9.75 -31.04 -1.20
CA ALA A 203 -10.80 -30.40 -1.99
C ALA A 203 -10.83 -28.86 -1.84
N ALA A 204 -10.49 -28.33 -0.65
CA ALA A 204 -10.40 -26.88 -0.42
C ALA A 204 -9.20 -26.27 -1.17
N PHE A 205 -8.08 -27.00 -1.27
CA PHE A 205 -6.93 -26.61 -2.07
C PHE A 205 -7.26 -26.51 -3.58
N GLN A 206 -8.08 -27.42 -4.10
CA GLN A 206 -8.54 -27.35 -5.50
C GLN A 206 -9.41 -26.11 -5.77
N LYS A 207 -10.13 -25.61 -4.77
CA LYS A 207 -10.91 -24.38 -4.89
C LYS A 207 -10.02 -23.13 -5.00
N ILE A 208 -8.86 -23.11 -4.32
CA ILE A 208 -7.85 -22.06 -4.50
C ILE A 208 -7.37 -22.03 -5.97
N ARG A 209 -7.16 -23.20 -6.59
CA ARG A 209 -6.80 -23.30 -8.01
C ARG A 209 -7.86 -22.65 -8.92
N SER A 210 -9.15 -22.84 -8.65
CA SER A 210 -10.22 -22.20 -9.44
C SER A 210 -10.26 -20.67 -9.30
N SER A 211 -9.67 -20.10 -8.24
CA SER A 211 -9.50 -18.64 -8.13
C SER A 211 -8.40 -18.09 -9.05
N PHE A 212 -7.52 -18.93 -9.59
CA PHE A 212 -6.57 -18.55 -10.65
C PHE A 212 -7.22 -18.54 -12.05
N ASP A 213 -8.35 -19.23 -12.25
CA ASP A 213 -9.13 -19.22 -13.51
C ASP A 213 -9.96 -17.92 -13.63
N ALA A 214 -9.30 -16.77 -13.41
CA ALA A 214 -9.94 -15.46 -13.51
C ALA A 214 -10.35 -15.20 -14.96
N GLN A 215 -11.66 -15.08 -15.19
CA GLN A 215 -12.21 -14.53 -16.43
C GLN A 215 -11.85 -13.04 -16.50
N LEU A 216 -11.56 -12.53 -17.71
CA LEU A 216 -11.30 -11.11 -17.91
C LEU A 216 -12.48 -10.29 -17.35
N PRO A 217 -12.21 -9.19 -16.63
CA PRO A 217 -13.27 -8.38 -16.05
C PRO A 217 -14.24 -7.89 -17.12
N VAL A 218 -15.53 -8.14 -16.88
CA VAL A 218 -16.58 -7.36 -17.51
C VAL A 218 -16.59 -6.03 -16.77
N ILE A 219 -16.35 -4.93 -17.49
CA ILE A 219 -16.41 -3.58 -16.91
C ILE A 219 -17.81 -3.41 -16.33
N SER A 220 -17.93 -3.55 -15.01
CA SER A 220 -19.18 -3.33 -14.32
C SER A 220 -19.53 -1.85 -14.40
N ASN A 221 -20.82 -1.55 -14.59
CA ASN A 221 -21.32 -0.22 -14.86
C ASN A 221 -21.31 0.63 -13.57
N THR A 222 -20.12 0.91 -13.03
CA THR A 222 -19.94 1.75 -11.84
C THR A 222 -20.19 3.21 -12.21
N ASN A 223 -20.94 3.92 -11.36
CA ASN A 223 -21.25 5.33 -11.58
C ASN A 223 -19.96 6.16 -11.71
N PRO A 224 -19.73 6.87 -12.83
CA PRO A 224 -18.49 7.60 -13.08
C PRO A 224 -18.22 8.69 -12.04
N TYR A 225 -19.24 9.12 -11.29
CA TYR A 225 -19.13 10.10 -10.21
C TYR A 225 -18.10 9.71 -9.14
N TYR A 226 -17.93 8.42 -8.85
CA TYR A 226 -16.97 7.96 -7.83
C TYR A 226 -15.51 8.19 -8.22
N TYR A 227 -15.19 8.31 -9.52
CA TYR A 227 -13.81 8.59 -9.96
C TYR A 227 -13.39 10.05 -9.74
N LEU A 228 -14.33 10.95 -9.45
CA LEU A 228 -14.02 12.36 -9.19
C LEU A 228 -13.16 12.55 -7.92
N VAL A 229 -13.22 11.61 -6.97
CA VAL A 229 -12.36 11.56 -5.77
C VAL A 229 -10.87 11.55 -6.12
N LEU A 230 -10.51 10.97 -7.27
CA LEU A 230 -9.12 10.85 -7.71
C LEU A 230 -8.60 12.12 -8.38
N VAL A 231 -9.48 13.02 -8.84
CA VAL A 231 -9.06 14.24 -9.55
C VAL A 231 -8.08 15.09 -8.72
N PRO A 232 -8.34 15.40 -7.43
CA PRO A 232 -7.38 16.09 -6.57
C PRO A 232 -6.04 15.37 -6.47
N LEU A 233 -6.08 14.05 -6.36
CA LEU A 233 -4.88 13.23 -6.24
C LEU A 233 -4.05 13.29 -7.53
N VAL A 234 -4.69 13.14 -8.69
CA VAL A 234 -4.05 13.24 -10.00
C VAL A 234 -3.46 14.63 -10.21
N LEU A 235 -4.17 15.69 -9.81
CA LEU A 235 -3.69 17.08 -9.88
C LEU A 235 -2.43 17.33 -9.04
N ILE A 236 -2.19 16.56 -7.97
CA ILE A 236 -0.97 16.63 -7.18
C ILE A 236 0.10 15.69 -7.75
N PHE A 237 -0.30 14.47 -8.13
CA PHE A 237 0.58 13.40 -8.55
C PHE A 237 1.27 13.71 -9.89
N VAL A 238 0.56 14.26 -10.87
CA VAL A 238 1.12 14.57 -12.19
C VAL A 238 2.24 15.63 -12.08
N PRO A 239 2.04 16.80 -11.43
CA PRO A 239 3.13 17.74 -11.15
C PRO A 239 4.26 17.14 -10.31
N ALA A 240 3.95 16.21 -9.40
CA ALA A 240 4.97 15.52 -8.62
C ALA A 240 5.92 14.71 -9.50
N LEU A 241 5.40 13.98 -10.50
CA LEU A 241 6.21 13.24 -11.47
C LEU A 241 7.12 14.16 -12.28
N PHE A 242 6.61 15.28 -12.80
CA PHE A 242 7.43 16.26 -13.53
C PHE A 242 8.54 16.87 -12.66
N ARG A 243 8.23 17.13 -11.38
CA ARG A 243 9.21 17.65 -10.42
C ARG A 243 10.28 16.62 -10.10
N LEU A 244 9.88 15.37 -9.92
CA LEU A 244 10.78 14.25 -9.70
C LEU A 244 11.69 14.06 -10.92
N GLN A 245 11.14 14.04 -12.13
CA GLN A 245 11.90 13.90 -13.38
C GLN A 245 12.96 14.99 -13.54
N SER A 246 12.62 16.26 -13.29
CA SER A 246 13.58 17.38 -13.43
C SER A 246 14.72 17.35 -12.41
N ASN A 247 14.49 16.76 -11.24
CA ASN A 247 15.51 16.59 -10.21
C ASN A 247 16.17 15.21 -10.23
N PHE A 248 15.66 14.27 -11.03
CA PHE A 248 16.04 12.86 -10.99
C PHE A 248 17.55 12.68 -11.15
N LEU A 249 18.14 13.29 -12.19
CA LEU A 249 19.58 13.15 -12.46
C LEU A 249 20.48 13.80 -11.40
N LYS A 250 19.96 14.76 -10.63
CA LYS A 250 20.69 15.44 -9.55
C LYS A 250 20.69 14.65 -8.24
N SER A 251 19.81 13.67 -8.11
CA SER A 251 19.70 12.82 -6.92
C SER A 251 20.77 11.73 -6.89
N MET A 252 21.11 11.27 -5.68
CA MET A 252 21.99 10.13 -5.47
C MET A 252 21.46 8.87 -6.18
N VAL A 253 22.36 7.98 -6.61
CA VAL A 253 22.01 6.77 -7.38
C VAL A 253 21.00 5.90 -6.65
N MET A 254 21.18 5.70 -5.34
CA MET A 254 20.24 4.94 -4.50
C MET A 254 18.82 5.52 -4.58
N VAL A 255 18.68 6.84 -4.38
CA VAL A 255 17.38 7.54 -4.40
C VAL A 255 16.69 7.38 -5.76
N ARG A 256 17.45 7.49 -6.86
CA ARG A 256 16.92 7.27 -8.22
C ARG A 256 16.36 5.86 -8.40
N LYS A 257 17.14 4.85 -8.01
CA LYS A 257 16.75 3.43 -8.08
C LYS A 257 15.51 3.14 -7.23
N THR A 258 15.42 3.72 -6.03
CA THR A 258 14.23 3.64 -5.20
C THR A 258 12.99 4.20 -5.88
N PHE A 259 13.06 5.40 -6.48
CA PHE A 259 11.91 5.97 -7.18
C PHE A 259 11.51 5.15 -8.41
N GLN A 260 12.47 4.53 -9.12
CA GLN A 260 12.16 3.57 -10.18
C GLN A 260 11.43 2.34 -9.62
N SER A 261 11.89 1.78 -8.51
CA SER A 261 11.21 0.66 -7.84
C SER A 261 9.79 1.01 -7.40
N LEU A 262 9.57 2.21 -6.82
CA LEU A 262 8.23 2.70 -6.44
C LEU A 262 7.32 2.85 -7.66
N PHE A 263 7.87 3.28 -8.80
CA PHE A 263 7.13 3.36 -10.06
C PHE A 263 6.75 1.98 -10.59
N PHE A 264 7.62 0.96 -10.49
CA PHE A 264 7.26 -0.41 -10.84
C PHE A 264 6.19 -0.99 -9.92
N ILE A 265 6.19 -0.66 -8.62
CA ILE A 265 5.08 -1.03 -7.72
C ILE A 265 3.76 -0.46 -8.25
N LEU A 266 3.73 0.82 -8.65
CA LEU A 266 2.52 1.43 -9.23
C LEU A 266 2.05 0.71 -10.49
N LEU A 267 2.97 0.42 -11.41
CA LEU A 267 2.63 -0.29 -12.65
C LEU A 267 2.08 -1.68 -12.36
N VAL A 268 2.77 -2.46 -11.53
CA VAL A 268 2.38 -3.84 -11.19
C VAL A 268 1.01 -3.85 -10.50
N VAL A 269 0.76 -2.95 -9.55
CA VAL A 269 -0.55 -2.83 -8.90
C VAL A 269 -1.64 -2.42 -9.89
N ALA A 270 -1.35 -1.48 -10.79
CA ALA A 270 -2.30 -1.08 -11.83
C ALA A 270 -2.63 -2.25 -12.78
N PHE A 271 -1.63 -3.02 -13.20
CA PHE A 271 -1.83 -4.23 -14.01
C PHE A 271 -2.60 -5.32 -13.26
N ALA A 272 -2.29 -5.53 -11.97
CA ALA A 272 -2.98 -6.51 -11.14
C ALA A 272 -4.48 -6.22 -11.00
N SER A 273 -4.87 -4.94 -10.95
CA SER A 273 -6.28 -4.51 -10.93
C SER A 273 -7.06 -4.93 -12.19
N PHE A 274 -6.39 -5.14 -13.33
CA PHE A 274 -7.05 -5.60 -14.56
C PHE A 274 -7.24 -7.11 -14.65
N ILE A 275 -6.61 -7.89 -13.76
CA ILE A 275 -6.66 -9.36 -13.78
C ILE A 275 -7.93 -9.90 -13.09
N LYS A 276 -8.51 -9.15 -12.15
CA LYS A 276 -9.65 -9.61 -11.36
C LYS A 276 -10.99 -9.20 -12.01
N THR A 277 -11.98 -10.07 -11.91
CA THR A 277 -13.27 -9.98 -12.60
C THR A 277 -14.12 -8.76 -12.23
N ASP A 278 -13.93 -8.22 -11.02
CA ASP A 278 -14.65 -7.03 -10.52
C ASP A 278 -13.67 -5.87 -10.31
N PHE A 279 -13.69 -4.89 -11.21
CA PHE A 279 -12.88 -3.67 -11.08
C PHE A 279 -13.42 -2.80 -9.93
N SER A 280 -12.87 -2.98 -8.73
CA SER A 280 -13.18 -2.13 -7.57
C SER A 280 -12.02 -1.21 -7.20
N PHE A 281 -12.34 -0.02 -6.69
CA PHE A 281 -11.40 1.01 -6.23
C PHE A 281 -10.37 0.46 -5.22
N ASN A 282 -10.77 -0.57 -4.48
CA ASN A 282 -9.98 -1.23 -3.45
C ASN A 282 -8.74 -1.99 -4.00
N HIS A 283 -8.62 -2.20 -5.31
CA HIS A 283 -7.40 -2.85 -5.84
C HIS A 283 -6.19 -1.91 -5.85
N PHE A 284 -6.40 -0.58 -5.89
CA PHE A 284 -5.32 0.41 -5.82
C PHE A 284 -4.81 0.66 -4.38
N LEU A 285 -5.28 -0.11 -3.40
CA LEU A 285 -4.81 0.00 -2.00
C LEU A 285 -3.30 -0.21 -1.87
N LEU A 286 -2.74 -1.12 -2.64
CA LEU A 286 -1.29 -1.39 -2.63
C LEU A 286 -0.49 -0.25 -3.27
N ALA A 287 -1.14 0.68 -3.99
CA ALA A 287 -0.51 1.86 -4.57
C ALA A 287 -0.42 3.04 -3.59
N VAL A 288 -1.02 2.97 -2.40
CA VAL A 288 -1.00 4.09 -1.44
C VAL A 288 0.42 4.47 -1.03
N MET A 289 1.26 3.48 -0.76
CA MET A 289 2.66 3.71 -0.38
C MET A 289 3.45 4.51 -1.44
N PRO A 290 3.55 4.07 -2.72
CA PRO A 290 4.28 4.83 -3.73
C PRO A 290 3.65 6.19 -4.05
N ILE A 291 2.31 6.30 -4.08
CA ILE A 291 1.62 7.58 -4.27
C ILE A 291 1.99 8.56 -3.16
N ALA A 292 2.00 8.12 -1.90
CA ALA A 292 2.31 8.95 -0.75
C ALA A 292 3.72 9.55 -0.80
N VAL A 293 4.75 8.77 -1.17
CA VAL A 293 6.12 9.29 -1.27
C VAL A 293 6.32 10.23 -2.45
N ILE A 294 5.74 9.91 -3.61
CA ILE A 294 5.86 10.77 -4.80
C ILE A 294 5.17 12.11 -4.54
N THR A 295 3.95 12.09 -3.99
CA THR A 295 3.25 13.32 -3.62
C THR A 295 3.96 14.07 -2.48
N ALA A 296 4.61 13.37 -1.54
CA ALA A 296 5.38 13.99 -0.46
C ALA A 296 6.58 14.76 -1.00
N TYR A 297 7.24 14.20 -2.01
CA TYR A 297 8.32 14.87 -2.72
C TYR A 297 7.85 16.21 -3.32
N TYR A 298 6.69 16.26 -3.97
CA TYR A 298 6.12 17.50 -4.49
C TYR A 298 5.91 18.55 -3.38
N PHE A 299 5.22 18.16 -2.31
CA PHE A 299 4.93 19.07 -1.20
C PHE A 299 6.17 19.54 -0.45
N LEU A 300 7.28 18.80 -0.52
CA LEU A 300 8.54 19.18 0.10
C LEU A 300 9.27 20.30 -0.66
N TYR A 301 9.23 20.24 -2.00
CA TYR A 301 9.95 21.14 -2.91
C TYR A 301 9.08 22.24 -3.52
N ALA A 302 7.78 22.26 -3.25
CA ALA A 302 6.88 23.33 -3.67
C ALA A 302 7.23 24.66 -2.98
N THR A 303 7.30 25.75 -3.76
CA THR A 303 7.73 27.07 -3.27
C THR A 303 6.56 27.97 -2.86
N LYS A 304 5.47 27.98 -3.64
CA LYS A 304 4.31 28.87 -3.41
C LYS A 304 3.40 28.34 -2.30
N LYS A 305 3.46 28.93 -1.11
CA LYS A 305 2.69 28.54 0.10
C LYS A 305 1.20 28.35 -0.14
N TRP A 306 0.55 29.38 -0.68
CA TRP A 306 -0.89 29.36 -0.90
C TRP A 306 -1.31 28.22 -1.83
N PHE A 307 -0.55 27.97 -2.91
CA PHE A 307 -0.89 26.95 -3.90
C PHE A 307 -0.86 25.53 -3.33
N TYR A 308 0.22 25.14 -2.64
CA TYR A 308 0.31 23.77 -2.13
C TYR A 308 -0.61 23.53 -0.91
N GLU A 309 -0.85 24.53 -0.06
CA GLU A 309 -1.82 24.38 1.03
C GLU A 309 -3.24 24.25 0.48
N SER A 310 -3.61 25.05 -0.54
CA SER A 310 -4.91 24.94 -1.22
C SER A 310 -5.10 23.58 -1.89
N LEU A 311 -4.07 23.04 -2.57
CA LEU A 311 -4.14 21.71 -3.18
C LEU A 311 -4.36 20.61 -2.13
N TYR A 312 -3.63 20.68 -1.02
CA TYR A 312 -3.80 19.71 0.06
C TYR A 312 -5.18 19.80 0.72
N LEU A 313 -5.67 21.02 0.95
CA LEU A 313 -7.02 21.23 1.48
C LEU A 313 -8.10 20.73 0.52
N LEU A 314 -7.92 20.90 -0.78
CA LEU A 314 -8.82 20.38 -1.81
C LEU A 314 -8.87 18.85 -1.76
N LEU A 315 -7.71 18.17 -1.63
CA LEU A 315 -7.66 16.72 -1.45
C LEU A 315 -8.38 16.27 -0.17
N LEU A 316 -8.14 16.95 0.96
CA LEU A 316 -8.77 16.63 2.25
C LEU A 316 -10.29 16.83 2.19
N PHE A 317 -10.75 17.96 1.64
CA PHE A 317 -12.18 18.26 1.50
C PHE A 317 -12.87 17.25 0.58
N SER A 318 -12.22 16.86 -0.52
CA SER A 318 -12.74 15.83 -1.41
C SER A 318 -12.93 14.50 -0.67
N ILE A 319 -11.94 14.04 0.10
CA ILE A 319 -12.05 12.82 0.91
C ILE A 319 -13.28 12.89 1.81
N ILE A 320 -13.41 13.96 2.60
CA ILE A 320 -14.52 14.10 3.54
C ILE A 320 -15.86 14.13 2.79
N TYR A 321 -15.96 14.95 1.75
CA TYR A 321 -17.19 15.10 0.97
C TYR A 321 -17.69 13.77 0.40
N PHE A 322 -16.79 12.98 -0.21
CA PHE A 322 -17.17 11.70 -0.80
C PHE A 322 -17.43 10.61 0.24
N GLN A 323 -16.76 10.64 1.39
CA GLN A 323 -17.12 9.73 2.50
C GLN A 323 -18.54 10.01 3.03
N PHE A 324 -18.96 11.27 3.12
CA PHE A 324 -20.31 11.63 3.57
C PHE A 324 -21.40 11.38 2.52
N ASN A 325 -21.08 11.48 1.23
CA ASN A 325 -22.06 11.28 0.15
C ASN A 325 -22.24 9.81 -0.25
N ASN A 326 -21.89 8.88 0.65
CA ASN A 326 -21.90 7.42 0.50
C ASN A 326 -21.19 6.89 -0.75
N PHE A 327 -20.00 6.34 -0.53
CA PHE A 327 -19.42 5.30 -1.38
C PHE A 327 -20.30 4.06 -1.46
#